data_AF-A0A7X6A650-F1
#
_entry.id   AF-A0A7X6A650-F1
#
_cell.length_a   1.000
_cell.length_b   1.000
_cell.length_c   1.000
_cell.angle_alpha   90.00
_cell.angle_beta   90.00
_cell.angle_gamma   90.00
#
_symmetry.space_group_name_H-M   'P 1'
#
loop_
_entity.id
_entity.type
_entity.pdbx_description
1 polymer ?
#
loop_
_entity_poly.entity_id
_entity_poly.type
_entity_poly.pdbx_seq_one_letter_code
_entity_poly.pdbx_strand_id
1 'polypeptide(L)' 'MAFFDDEDAVARWRKTPQHRRVQALGRSRLFTQYRLRMAEVTRDYGGRNRDQAPADSRAIHG' A
#
# COMPACT_ATOMS: atom_id res chain seq x y z
N MET A 1 4.76 1.86 4.08
CA MET A 1 3.79 1.62 2.99
C MET A 1 2.78 0.62 3.54
N ALA A 2 1.48 0.87 3.38
CA ALA A 2 0.44 -0.03 3.89
C ALA A 2 -0.18 -0.78 2.70
N PHE A 3 -0.49 -2.05 2.91
CA PHE A 3 -1.16 -2.90 1.93
C PHE A 3 -2.52 -3.28 2.49
N PHE A 4 -3.51 -3.30 1.61
CA PHE A 4 -4.88 -3.66 1.91
C PHE A 4 -5.35 -4.58 0.79
N ASP A 5 -6.14 -5.60 1.15
CA ASP A 5 -6.63 -6.57 0.18
C ASP A 5 -7.56 -5.91 -0.85
N ASP A 6 -8.40 -4.98 -0.40
CA ASP A 6 -9.38 -4.26 -1.21
C ASP A 6 -9.68 -2.85 -0.65
N GLU A 7 -10.45 -2.09 -1.43
CA GLU A 7 -10.88 -0.74 -1.05
C GLU A 7 -11.81 -0.75 0.18
N ASP A 8 -12.56 -1.84 0.41
CA ASP A 8 -13.42 -1.97 1.60
C ASP A 8 -12.59 -2.13 2.88
N ALA A 9 -11.44 -2.80 2.83
CA ALA A 9 -10.48 -2.91 3.92
C ALA A 9 -9.88 -1.55 4.25
N VAL A 10 -9.56 -0.74 3.22
CA VAL A 10 -9.15 0.67 3.40
C VAL A 10 -10.28 1.45 4.09
N ALA A 11 -11.52 1.31 3.63
CA ALA A 11 -12.67 2.00 4.19
C ALA A 11 -12.93 1.63 5.66
N ARG A 12 -12.82 0.35 6.01
CA ARG A 12 -12.91 -0.14 7.40
C ARG A 12 -11.79 0.44 8.26
N TRP A 13 -10.55 0.34 7.79
CA TRP A 13 -9.38 0.87 8.49
C TRP A 13 -9.48 2.38 8.78
N ARG A 14 -9.92 3.18 7.80
CA ARG A 14 -10.11 4.63 7.94
C ARG A 14 -11.15 5.01 9.00
N LYS A 15 -12.09 4.11 9.30
CA LYS A 15 -13.13 4.33 10.32
C LYS A 15 -12.66 3.97 11.73
N THR A 16 -11.53 3.30 11.90
CA THR A 16 -11.02 2.92 13.23
C THR A 16 -10.69 4.15 14.09
N PRO A 17 -10.99 4.13 15.41
CA PRO A 17 -10.65 5.22 16.32
C PRO A 17 -9.16 5.55 16.35
N GLN A 18 -8.30 4.53 16.25
CA GLN A 18 -6.85 4.67 16.24
C GLN A 18 -6.38 5.47 15.02
N HIS A 19 -6.88 5.11 13.83
CA HIS A 19 -6.55 5.86 12.61
C HIS A 19 -7.00 7.32 12.71
N ARG A 20 -8.23 7.58 13.18
CA ARG A 20 -8.76 8.94 13.36
C ARG A 20 -7.93 9.77 14.35
N ARG A 21 -7.49 9.16 15.46
CA ARG A 21 -6.64 9.83 16.46
C ARG A 21 -5.30 10.24 15.85
N VAL A 22 -4.64 9.33 15.14
CA VAL A 22 -3.35 9.62 14.46
C VAL A 22 -3.54 10.66 13.36
N GLN A 23 -4.63 10.59 12.59
CA GLN A 23 -4.95 11.57 11.56
C GLN A 23 -5.14 12.98 12.14
N ALA A 24 -5.86 13.12 13.25
CA ALA A 24 -6.06 14.40 13.93
C ALA A 24 -4.74 14.99 14.45
N LEU A 25 -3.88 14.15 15.04
CA LEU A 25 -2.54 14.56 15.49
C LEU A 25 -1.67 14.99 14.30
N GLY A 26 -1.72 14.22 13.21
CA GLY A 26 -1.05 14.52 11.95
C GLY A 26 -1.37 15.91 11.41
N ARG A 27 -2.66 16.23 11.31
CA ARG A 27 -3.16 17.51 10.79
C ARG A 27 -2.88 18.70 11.70
N SER A 28 -2.85 18.47 13.02
CA SER A 28 -2.71 19.57 13.97
C SER A 28 -1.25 19.92 14.28
N ARG A 29 -0.33 18.94 14.24
CA ARG A 29 1.00 19.13 14.86
C ARG A 29 2.16 18.41 14.19
N LEU A 30 1.94 17.33 13.44
CA LEU A 30 3.06 16.47 13.00
C LEU A 30 3.55 16.77 11.58
N PHE A 31 2.70 17.30 10.70
CA PHE A 31 3.06 17.53 9.31
C PHE A 31 2.79 18.97 8.89
N THR A 32 3.81 19.67 8.37
CA THR A 32 3.63 20.96 7.69
C THR A 32 2.89 20.79 6.36
N GLN A 33 3.14 19.68 5.65
CA GLN A 33 2.44 19.27 4.44
C GLN A 33 2.54 17.74 4.29
N TYR A 34 1.51 17.10 3.74
CA TYR A 34 1.54 15.67 3.41
C TYR A 34 0.71 15.36 2.15
N ARG A 35 1.08 14.29 1.43
CA ARG A 35 0.35 13.75 0.28
C ARG A 35 0.22 12.23 0.42
N LEU A 36 -1.00 11.72 0.26
CA LEU A 36 -1.28 10.30 0.16
C LEU A 36 -1.39 9.90 -1.32
N ARG A 37 -0.89 8.72 -1.67
CA ARG A 37 -1.05 8.10 -2.99
C ARG A 37 -1.53 6.68 -2.78
N MET A 38 -2.52 6.28 -3.57
CA MET A 38 -3.03 4.91 -3.64
C MET A 38 -2.72 4.37 -5.04
N ALA A 39 -2.35 3.11 -5.12
CA ALA A 39 -2.09 2.41 -6.36
C ALA A 39 -2.49 0.95 -6.19
N GLU A 40 -2.97 0.34 -7.27
CA GLU A 40 -3.26 -1.09 -7.32
C GLU A 40 -1.98 -1.87 -7.61
N VAL A 41 -1.76 -2.95 -6.86
CA VAL A 41 -0.65 -3.87 -7.14
C VAL A 41 -1.08 -4.79 -8.28
N THR A 42 -0.61 -4.49 -9.48
CA THR A 42 -0.93 -5.28 -10.68
C THR A 42 -0.08 -6.55 -10.80
N ARG A 43 1.09 -6.57 -10.16
CA ARG A 43 2.03 -7.70 -10.12
C ARG A 43 2.85 -7.68 -8.83
N ASP A 44 2.99 -8.83 -8.18
CA ASP A 44 3.86 -9.06 -7.03
C ASP A 44 4.69 -10.34 -7.24
N TYR A 45 6.02 -10.19 -7.30
CA TYR A 45 6.95 -11.29 -7.49
C TYR A 45 8.31 -10.98 -6.85
N GLY A 46 8.99 -12.03 -6.40
CA GLY A 46 10.30 -11.96 -5.78
C GLY A 46 11.33 -12.82 -6.51
N GLY A 47 12.53 -12.93 -5.94
CA GLY A 47 13.59 -13.75 -6.52
C GLY A 47 13.22 -15.24 -6.65
N ARG A 48 12.42 -15.77 -5.70
CA ARG A 48 11.98 -17.18 -5.68
C ARG A 48 10.56 -17.37 -6.22
N ASN A 49 9.61 -16.52 -5.84
CA ASN A 49 8.24 -16.59 -6.37
C ASN A 49 8.15 -15.72 -7.62
N ARG A 50 8.15 -16.36 -8.79
CA ARG A 50 8.19 -15.70 -10.10
C ARG A 50 6.87 -15.80 -10.88
N ASP A 51 5.77 -16.20 -10.25
CA ASP A 51 4.51 -16.49 -10.96
C ASP A 51 3.96 -15.27 -11.71
N GLN A 52 4.10 -14.08 -11.12
CA GLN A 52 3.67 -12.82 -11.71
C GLN A 52 4.81 -12.06 -12.41
N ALA A 53 6.00 -12.65 -12.52
CA ALA A 53 7.14 -12.01 -13.18
C ALA A 53 6.89 -11.86 -14.68
N PRO A 54 7.27 -10.72 -15.29
CA PRO A 54 7.21 -10.53 -16.73
C PRO A 54 7.94 -11.62 -17.53
N ALA A 55 7.47 -11.94 -18.73
CA ALA A 55 8.00 -13.04 -19.54
C ALA A 55 9.49 -12.87 -19.88
N ASP A 56 9.91 -11.67 -20.23
CA ASP A 56 11.30 -11.29 -20.44
C ASP A 56 12.14 -11.47 -19.16
N SER A 57 11.61 -11.05 -18.01
CA SER A 57 12.26 -11.26 -16.71
C SER A 57 12.39 -12.74 -16.35
N ARG A 58 11.41 -13.58 -16.69
CA ARG A 58 11.49 -15.05 -16.50
C ARG A 58 12.50 -15.69 -17.44
N ALA A 59 12.63 -15.22 -18.67
CA ALA A 59 13.60 -15.75 -19.62
C ALA A 59 15.06 -15.48 -19.19
N ILE A 60 15.33 -14.35 -18.54
CA ILE A 60 16.69 -13.95 -18.13
C ILE A 60 17.07 -14.52 -16.75
N HIS A 61 16.11 -14.65 -15.83
CA HIS A 61 16.37 -14.93 -14.41
C HIS A 61 15.59 -16.12 -13.82
N GLY A 62 14.87 -16.86 -14.65
CA GLY A 62 14.06 -18.02 -14.25
C GLY A 62 14.88 -19.25 -13.94
#